data_AF-A0A3T9Z381-F1
#
_entry.id   AF-A0A3T9Z381-F1
#
_cell.length_a   1.000
_cell.length_b   1.000
_cell.length_c   1.000
_cell.angle_alpha   90.00
_cell.angle_beta   90.00
_cell.angle_gamma   90.00
#
_symmetry.space_group_name_H-M   'P 1'
#
loop_
_entity.id
_entity.type
_entity.pdbx_description
1 polymer ?
#
loop_
_entity_poly.entity_id
_entity_poly.type
_entity_poly.pdbx_seq_one_letter_code
_entity_poly.pdbx_strand_id
1 'polypeptide(L)'
;MTYFKWLSVLLCFITSYHAYANDSAVGETNGSIEFLQQNEISMAKERLLIASDRINVDYVFINHSAQDITVPVAFPMPAISQRYMGDRTEGIANFKISVDGKPVKSESRWRVIHDLGGKGEEDITAKLLQTGWTIPQLRHVLNREGKASIEEGYKEGKQQLPSEWFDDGYLNIAVQQYFIWQQRFPAGKEIVIHHSYTPSTSTGVPDSLDSLLGDELGDQCLTAATRKALKQLDAGIKYKNEDGSANIGWGYLGYILKTGANWKEGVIGDFTLRIHKKDETEVVVPCFNYPLKQIDPLTLEFKQKNFKPDENLDIHFYYDSSL
;
A
#
# COMPACT_ATOMS: atom_id res chain seq x y z
N MET A 1 52.88 -21.72 0.71
CA MET A 1 51.60 -21.25 1.30
C MET A 1 51.32 -19.85 0.79
N THR A 2 50.04 -19.42 0.74
CA THR A 2 49.55 -18.01 0.72
C THR A 2 50.05 -17.08 -0.41
N TYR A 3 49.24 -16.25 -1.08
CA TYR A 3 47.77 -16.07 -1.12
C TYR A 3 47.39 -15.69 -2.57
N PHE A 4 46.22 -16.10 -3.05
CA PHE A 4 45.65 -15.58 -4.30
C PHE A 4 44.67 -14.45 -3.99
N LYS A 5 44.81 -13.29 -4.63
CA LYS A 5 43.87 -12.16 -4.47
C LYS A 5 42.61 -12.42 -5.28
N TRP A 6 41.44 -12.13 -4.70
CA TRP A 6 40.18 -12.01 -5.42
C TRP A 6 39.48 -10.68 -5.09
N LEU A 7 38.67 -10.21 -6.03
CA LEU A 7 37.94 -8.94 -5.96
C LEU A 7 36.73 -9.06 -5.02
N SER A 8 36.59 -8.11 -4.10
CA SER A 8 35.31 -7.88 -3.42
C SER A 8 34.42 -7.00 -4.29
N VAL A 9 33.43 -7.60 -4.95
CA VAL A 9 32.31 -6.86 -5.56
C VAL A 9 31.23 -6.69 -4.50
N LEU A 10 30.97 -5.47 -4.07
CA LEU A 10 29.92 -5.16 -3.09
C LEU A 10 28.62 -4.86 -3.84
N LEU A 11 27.60 -5.70 -3.67
CA LEU A 11 26.29 -5.51 -4.30
C LEU A 11 25.27 -5.08 -3.23
N CYS A 12 24.93 -3.80 -3.20
CA CYS A 12 23.90 -3.28 -2.29
C CYS A 12 22.51 -3.71 -2.75
N PHE A 13 21.74 -4.37 -1.90
CA PHE A 13 20.33 -4.69 -2.16
C PHE A 13 19.41 -3.50 -1.85
N ILE A 14 18.25 -3.50 -2.53
CA ILE A 14 17.34 -2.36 -2.66
C ILE A 14 16.03 -2.68 -1.92
N THR A 15 15.78 -2.01 -0.80
CA THR A 15 14.55 -2.17 0.00
C THR A 15 13.32 -1.55 -0.68
N SER A 16 12.13 -2.16 -0.49
CA SER A 16 10.84 -1.73 -1.09
C SER A 16 9.60 -2.16 -0.27
N TYR A 17 8.68 -1.23 0.01
CA TYR A 17 7.41 -1.31 0.76
C TYR A 17 6.25 -0.91 -0.17
N HIS A 18 5.21 -1.72 -0.31
CA HIS A 18 3.99 -1.48 -1.11
C HIS A 18 2.82 -2.14 -0.36
N ALA A 19 1.58 -1.66 -0.21
CA ALA A 19 0.85 -0.52 -0.73
C ALA A 19 0.07 0.17 0.43
N TYR A 20 -1.06 0.82 0.14
CA TYR A 20 -1.89 1.61 1.09
C TYR A 20 -3.19 2.11 0.41
N ALA A 21 -4.40 1.80 0.89
CA ALA A 21 -5.63 2.48 0.41
C ALA A 21 -6.83 2.36 1.36
N ASN A 22 -7.67 3.41 1.49
CA ASN A 22 -9.00 3.36 2.13
C ASN A 22 -9.81 4.64 1.82
N ASP A 23 -11.14 4.54 1.69
CA ASP A 23 -12.04 5.60 1.20
C ASP A 23 -12.12 6.85 2.08
N SER A 24 -12.25 8.03 1.47
CA SER A 24 -12.57 9.31 2.15
C SER A 24 -13.23 10.31 1.21
N ALA A 25 -14.13 11.16 1.72
CA ALA A 25 -14.62 12.32 0.97
C ALA A 25 -13.51 13.36 0.74
N VAL A 26 -13.64 14.21 -0.29
CA VAL A 26 -12.62 15.22 -0.63
C VAL A 26 -13.19 16.61 -0.93
N GLY A 27 -12.31 17.61 -0.91
CA GLY A 27 -12.51 18.92 -1.51
C GLY A 27 -11.34 19.28 -2.43
N GLU A 28 -11.62 20.00 -3.52
CA GLU A 28 -10.61 20.58 -4.42
C GLU A 28 -10.55 22.11 -4.16
N THR A 29 -9.80 22.53 -3.15
CA THR A 29 -9.64 23.94 -2.77
C THR A 29 -8.46 24.54 -3.54
N ASN A 30 -8.68 25.52 -4.42
CA ASN A 30 -7.63 26.19 -5.20
C ASN A 30 -6.70 25.26 -6.03
N GLY A 31 -7.08 23.99 -6.24
CA GLY A 31 -6.27 22.97 -6.92
C GLY A 31 -5.48 22.02 -6.02
N SER A 32 -5.58 22.13 -4.68
CA SER A 32 -5.09 21.12 -3.73
C SER A 32 -6.21 20.19 -3.27
N ILE A 33 -5.89 18.91 -3.06
CA ILE A 33 -6.85 17.88 -2.64
C ILE A 33 -6.81 17.71 -1.12
N GLU A 34 -7.92 18.06 -0.47
CA GLU A 34 -8.12 17.93 0.98
C GLU A 34 -9.06 16.75 1.26
N PHE A 35 -8.68 15.81 2.13
CA PHE A 35 -9.59 14.76 2.60
C PHE A 35 -10.48 15.32 3.71
N LEU A 36 -11.80 15.25 3.54
CA LEU A 36 -12.79 15.92 4.39
C LEU A 36 -13.53 14.95 5.30
N GLN A 37 -13.49 15.19 6.60
CA GLN A 37 -14.23 14.38 7.58
C GLN A 37 -15.75 14.46 7.35
N GLN A 38 -16.44 13.32 7.27
CA GLN A 38 -17.88 13.26 7.00
C GLN A 38 -18.70 13.02 8.27
N ASN A 39 -19.03 14.09 8.99
CA ASN A 39 -19.74 14.02 10.28
C ASN A 39 -21.18 13.47 10.19
N GLU A 40 -21.81 13.50 9.02
CA GLU A 40 -23.16 12.94 8.78
C GLU A 40 -23.15 11.52 8.21
N ILE A 41 -22.00 10.98 7.80
CA ILE A 41 -21.89 9.69 7.11
C ILE A 41 -20.99 8.74 7.91
N SER A 42 -21.55 7.65 8.45
CA SER A 42 -20.79 6.62 9.18
C SER A 42 -20.48 5.41 8.32
N MET A 43 -19.29 4.85 8.46
CA MET A 43 -18.97 3.51 7.94
C MET A 43 -19.55 2.44 8.89
N ALA A 44 -20.75 1.96 8.59
CA ALA A 44 -21.45 0.97 9.42
C ALA A 44 -20.82 -0.43 9.33
N LYS A 45 -20.12 -0.72 8.23
CA LYS A 45 -19.43 -1.99 7.96
C LYS A 45 -18.29 -1.79 6.97
N GLU A 46 -17.22 -2.56 7.17
CA GLU A 46 -16.19 -2.82 6.16
C GLU A 46 -15.92 -4.34 6.11
N ARG A 47 -15.87 -4.92 4.92
CA ARG A 47 -15.38 -6.27 4.66
C ARG A 47 -14.21 -6.20 3.69
N LEU A 48 -13.01 -6.19 4.25
CA LEU A 48 -11.75 -6.15 3.52
C LEU A 48 -11.25 -7.58 3.26
N LEU A 49 -11.11 -7.93 1.99
CA LEU A 49 -10.46 -9.14 1.52
C LEU A 49 -9.15 -8.78 0.84
N ILE A 50 -8.04 -9.31 1.34
CA ILE A 50 -6.70 -9.16 0.78
C ILE A 50 -6.21 -10.53 0.29
N ALA A 51 -5.71 -10.58 -0.94
CA ALA A 51 -4.86 -11.63 -1.48
C ALA A 51 -3.71 -10.97 -2.24
N SER A 52 -2.62 -11.70 -2.48
CA SER A 52 -1.44 -11.19 -3.19
C SER A 52 -1.72 -10.76 -4.65
N ASP A 53 -2.82 -11.20 -5.24
CA ASP A 53 -3.28 -10.85 -6.61
C ASP A 53 -4.51 -9.93 -6.67
N ARG A 54 -5.22 -9.74 -5.53
CA ARG A 54 -6.54 -9.10 -5.50
C ARG A 54 -6.92 -8.54 -4.14
N ILE A 55 -7.34 -7.29 -4.11
CA ILE A 55 -8.16 -6.71 -3.04
C ILE A 55 -9.63 -6.70 -3.47
N ASN A 56 -10.53 -7.05 -2.55
CA ASN A 56 -11.94 -6.65 -2.63
C ASN A 56 -12.33 -5.98 -1.31
N VAL A 57 -13.13 -4.91 -1.37
CA VAL A 57 -13.64 -4.22 -0.17
C VAL A 57 -15.13 -3.98 -0.32
N ASP A 58 -15.94 -4.40 0.66
CA ASP A 58 -17.34 -3.98 0.76
C ASP A 58 -17.52 -3.01 1.94
N TYR A 59 -17.93 -1.78 1.66
CA TYR A 59 -18.37 -0.84 2.67
C TYR A 59 -19.90 -0.77 2.72
N VAL A 60 -20.45 -0.55 3.92
CA VAL A 60 -21.82 -0.05 4.09
C VAL A 60 -21.74 1.31 4.77
N PHE A 61 -22.22 2.34 4.08
CA PHE A 61 -22.27 3.71 4.59
C PHE A 61 -23.71 4.12 4.91
N ILE A 62 -23.92 4.79 6.05
CA ILE A 62 -25.21 5.36 6.44
C ILE A 62 -25.11 6.88 6.43
N ASN A 63 -25.99 7.56 5.69
CA ASN A 63 -26.25 9.00 5.88
C ASN A 63 -27.30 9.18 6.98
N HIS A 64 -26.90 9.85 8.06
CA HIS A 64 -27.74 10.10 9.24
C HIS A 64 -28.62 11.35 9.12
N SER A 65 -28.34 12.22 8.15
CA SER A 65 -29.06 13.47 7.98
C SER A 65 -30.43 13.30 7.31
N ALA A 66 -31.29 14.29 7.50
CA ALA A 66 -32.62 14.35 6.88
C ALA A 66 -32.60 14.80 5.40
N GLN A 67 -31.42 14.88 4.76
CA GLN A 67 -31.26 15.36 3.38
C GLN A 67 -30.33 14.42 2.59
N ASP A 68 -30.47 14.42 1.26
CA ASP A 68 -29.54 13.70 0.40
C ASP A 68 -28.18 14.41 0.40
N ILE A 69 -27.11 13.72 0.79
CA ILE A 69 -25.75 14.26 0.67
C ILE A 69 -25.16 13.78 -0.65
N THR A 70 -24.54 14.68 -1.41
CA THR A 70 -23.74 14.31 -2.60
C THR A 70 -22.40 15.00 -2.51
N VAL A 71 -21.32 14.22 -2.50
CA VAL A 71 -19.93 14.69 -2.34
C VAL A 71 -18.99 13.89 -3.25
N PRO A 72 -17.87 14.47 -3.71
CA PRO A 72 -16.80 13.68 -4.28
C PRO A 72 -16.17 12.80 -3.18
N VAL A 73 -15.99 11.53 -3.49
CA VAL A 73 -15.25 10.56 -2.67
C VAL A 73 -14.04 10.11 -3.47
N ALA A 74 -12.91 9.93 -2.78
CA ALA A 74 -11.68 9.45 -3.36
C ALA A 74 -11.14 8.23 -2.59
N PHE A 75 -10.53 7.33 -3.36
CA PHE A 75 -9.76 6.19 -2.89
C PHE A 75 -8.27 6.45 -3.21
N PRO A 76 -7.49 6.97 -2.25
CA PRO A 76 -6.06 7.14 -2.43
C PRO A 76 -5.33 5.81 -2.42
N MET A 77 -4.30 5.70 -3.26
CA MET A 77 -3.33 4.61 -3.32
C MET A 77 -2.10 4.94 -2.45
N PRO A 78 -1.07 4.06 -2.33
CA PRO A 78 0.18 4.45 -1.68
C PRO A 78 0.81 5.65 -2.37
N ALA A 79 1.47 6.46 -1.57
CA ALA A 79 2.32 7.53 -2.06
C ALA A 79 3.72 6.97 -2.33
N ILE A 80 4.16 7.06 -3.57
CA ILE A 80 5.46 6.63 -4.08
C ILE A 80 6.50 7.67 -3.65
N SER A 81 7.56 7.33 -2.90
CA SER A 81 8.63 8.28 -2.54
C SER A 81 10.01 7.60 -2.47
N GLN A 82 11.07 8.40 -2.29
CA GLN A 82 12.45 7.92 -2.02
C GLN A 82 12.72 7.66 -0.53
N ARG A 83 11.92 8.26 0.37
CA ARG A 83 12.20 8.30 1.82
C ARG A 83 11.51 7.19 2.58
N TYR A 84 10.24 6.95 2.27
CA TYR A 84 9.75 5.58 2.33
C TYR A 84 10.52 4.86 1.24
N MET A 85 11.01 3.66 1.51
CA MET A 85 11.46 2.76 0.45
C MET A 85 10.19 2.29 -0.28
N GLY A 86 9.47 3.18 -0.96
CA GLY A 86 8.03 3.08 -1.14
C GLY A 86 7.58 2.27 -2.35
N ASP A 87 6.31 2.44 -2.72
CA ASP A 87 5.67 1.64 -3.75
C ASP A 87 6.30 1.90 -5.13
N ARG A 88 7.08 0.94 -5.63
CA ARG A 88 7.77 1.03 -6.93
C ARG A 88 6.92 0.62 -8.12
N THR A 89 5.62 0.33 -7.96
CA THR A 89 4.75 -0.04 -9.09
C THR A 89 4.40 1.17 -9.97
N GLU A 90 3.70 0.89 -11.07
CA GLU A 90 3.16 1.91 -11.96
C GLU A 90 1.81 2.49 -11.50
N GLY A 91 1.43 2.25 -10.23
CA GLY A 91 0.07 2.42 -9.75
C GLY A 91 -0.87 1.34 -10.28
N ILE A 92 -2.15 1.46 -9.95
CA ILE A 92 -3.18 0.49 -10.28
C ILE A 92 -3.91 0.90 -11.55
N ALA A 93 -4.07 -0.04 -12.49
CA ALA A 93 -4.79 0.18 -13.75
C ALA A 93 -6.21 -0.44 -13.77
N ASN A 94 -6.51 -1.38 -12.87
CA ASN A 94 -7.70 -2.23 -12.96
C ASN A 94 -8.77 -1.98 -11.88
N PHE A 95 -8.70 -0.84 -11.19
CA PHE A 95 -9.67 -0.45 -10.15
C PHE A 95 -11.10 -0.38 -10.69
N LYS A 96 -12.01 -1.02 -9.96
CA LYS A 96 -13.45 -1.07 -10.24
C LYS A 96 -14.22 -0.71 -8.99
N ILE A 97 -15.23 0.14 -9.16
CA ILE A 97 -16.20 0.52 -8.15
C ILE A 97 -17.62 0.17 -8.61
N SER A 98 -18.45 -0.31 -7.68
CA SER A 98 -19.90 -0.37 -7.86
C SER A 98 -20.64 0.10 -6.61
N VAL A 99 -21.81 0.69 -6.80
CA VAL A 99 -22.71 1.18 -5.74
C VAL A 99 -24.05 0.47 -5.87
N ASP A 100 -24.51 -0.16 -4.80
CA ASP A 100 -25.72 -1.00 -4.76
C ASP A 100 -25.75 -2.02 -5.93
N GLY A 101 -24.58 -2.62 -6.21
CA GLY A 101 -24.37 -3.60 -7.30
C GLY A 101 -24.29 -3.02 -8.71
N LYS A 102 -24.35 -1.70 -8.89
CA LYS A 102 -24.27 -1.03 -10.20
C LYS A 102 -22.88 -0.42 -10.42
N PRO A 103 -22.17 -0.71 -11.52
CA PRO A 103 -20.87 -0.11 -11.81
C PRO A 103 -20.95 1.42 -11.82
N VAL A 104 -19.97 2.07 -11.17
CA VAL A 104 -19.81 3.53 -11.18
C VAL A 104 -18.54 3.88 -11.96
N LYS A 105 -18.54 5.02 -12.66
CA LYS A 105 -17.34 5.53 -13.33
C LYS A 105 -16.55 6.39 -12.35
N SER A 106 -15.40 5.87 -11.90
CA SER A 106 -14.34 6.67 -11.28
C SER A 106 -13.41 7.30 -12.32
N GLU A 107 -12.73 8.37 -11.93
CA GLU A 107 -11.62 8.97 -12.66
C GLU A 107 -10.31 8.64 -11.93
N SER A 108 -9.28 8.16 -12.63
CA SER A 108 -7.95 7.99 -12.05
C SER A 108 -7.15 9.28 -12.19
N ARG A 109 -6.63 9.80 -11.08
CA ARG A 109 -5.77 10.98 -11.04
C ARG A 109 -4.51 10.72 -10.22
N TRP A 110 -3.59 11.67 -10.26
CA TRP A 110 -2.33 11.65 -9.53
C TRP A 110 -2.09 13.00 -8.88
N ARG A 111 -1.53 13.00 -7.66
CA ARG A 111 -1.07 14.20 -6.95
C ARG A 111 0.40 14.05 -6.53
N VAL A 112 1.07 15.18 -6.35
CA VAL A 112 2.40 15.28 -5.76
C VAL A 112 2.27 15.93 -4.39
N ILE A 113 2.74 15.23 -3.37
CA ILE A 113 2.73 15.62 -1.97
C ILE A 113 4.15 16.03 -1.58
N HIS A 114 4.30 17.14 -0.88
CA HIS A 114 5.52 17.49 -0.16
C HIS A 114 5.32 17.19 1.34
N ASP A 115 6.20 16.37 1.91
CA ASP A 115 6.17 16.02 3.34
C ASP A 115 6.83 17.13 4.17
N LEU A 116 6.03 17.92 4.91
CA LEU A 116 6.52 18.98 5.79
C LEU A 116 6.90 18.45 7.19
N GLY A 117 7.00 17.13 7.35
CA GLY A 117 7.24 16.43 8.60
C GLY A 117 6.08 16.61 9.58
N GLY A 118 6.41 16.87 10.85
CA GLY A 118 5.43 17.15 11.92
C GLY A 118 4.57 18.41 11.74
N LYS A 119 4.55 19.01 10.53
CA LYS A 119 3.67 20.12 10.13
C LYS A 119 2.57 19.69 9.13
N GLY A 120 2.62 18.46 8.61
CA GLY A 120 1.62 17.91 7.68
C GLY A 120 2.11 17.78 6.23
N GLU A 121 1.16 17.62 5.31
CA GLU A 121 1.39 17.46 3.87
C GLU A 121 1.01 18.73 3.10
N GLU A 122 1.75 19.07 2.03
CA GLU A 122 1.32 20.06 1.03
C GLU A 122 1.12 19.41 -0.34
N ASP A 123 -0.03 19.64 -0.99
CA ASP A 123 -0.23 19.27 -2.39
C ASP A 123 0.48 20.28 -3.30
N ILE A 124 1.61 19.88 -3.86
CA ILE A 124 2.45 20.70 -4.74
C ILE A 124 2.23 20.40 -6.23
N THR A 125 1.21 19.61 -6.60
CA THR A 125 1.00 19.11 -7.97
C THR A 125 1.07 20.23 -9.02
N ALA A 126 0.31 21.31 -8.82
CA ALA A 126 0.27 22.44 -9.74
C ALA A 126 1.59 23.23 -9.78
N LYS A 127 2.31 23.34 -8.66
CA LYS A 127 3.62 24.02 -8.57
C LYS A 127 4.68 23.23 -9.32
N LEU A 128 4.71 21.90 -9.12
CA LEU A 128 5.72 21.05 -9.74
C LEU A 128 5.51 20.94 -11.25
N LEU A 129 4.29 20.72 -11.75
CA LEU A 129 4.06 20.58 -13.19
C LEU A 129 4.51 21.82 -14.01
N GLN A 130 4.56 23.01 -13.39
CA GLN A 130 5.10 24.23 -14.02
C GLN A 130 6.62 24.16 -14.28
N THR A 131 7.37 23.32 -13.56
CA THR A 131 8.81 23.09 -13.78
C THR A 131 9.12 22.24 -15.03
N GLY A 132 8.09 21.78 -15.75
CA GLY A 132 8.21 20.94 -16.93
C GLY A 132 8.44 19.45 -16.62
N TRP A 133 8.56 19.06 -15.35
CA TRP A 133 8.54 17.67 -14.91
C TRP A 133 7.14 17.08 -15.01
N THR A 134 7.03 15.77 -15.24
CA THR A 134 5.76 15.05 -15.43
C THR A 134 5.62 13.90 -14.44
N ILE A 135 4.40 13.53 -14.07
CA ILE A 135 4.12 12.44 -13.11
C ILE A 135 4.86 11.12 -13.45
N PRO A 136 4.92 10.64 -14.71
CA PRO A 136 5.70 9.44 -15.04
C PRO A 136 7.22 9.62 -14.85
N GLN A 137 7.77 10.81 -15.15
CA GLN A 137 9.20 11.10 -14.92
C GLN A 137 9.52 11.16 -13.42
N LEU A 138 8.64 11.75 -12.60
CA LEU A 138 8.81 11.74 -11.14
C LEU A 138 8.77 10.33 -10.58
N ARG A 139 7.79 9.51 -10.99
CA ARG A 139 7.76 8.08 -10.61
C ARG A 139 9.04 7.36 -11.00
N HIS A 140 9.62 7.64 -12.17
CA HIS A 140 10.91 7.06 -12.55
C HIS A 140 12.04 7.49 -11.59
N VAL A 141 12.15 8.80 -11.31
CA VAL A 141 13.10 9.38 -10.34
C VAL A 141 12.96 8.76 -8.95
N LEU A 142 11.73 8.51 -8.49
CA LEU A 142 11.45 7.97 -7.16
C LEU A 142 11.68 6.45 -7.10
N ASN A 143 11.32 5.71 -8.16
CA ASN A 143 11.38 4.24 -8.18
C ASN A 143 12.76 3.68 -8.51
N ARG A 144 13.64 4.44 -9.20
CA ARG A 144 14.85 3.91 -9.84
C ARG A 144 16.16 4.42 -9.22
N GLU A 145 16.56 5.67 -9.48
CA GLU A 145 17.96 6.10 -9.29
C GLU A 145 18.15 7.44 -8.54
N GLY A 146 17.15 7.88 -7.77
CA GLY A 146 17.35 8.92 -6.76
C GLY A 146 17.76 10.27 -7.35
N LYS A 147 18.99 10.71 -7.02
CA LYS A 147 19.59 11.96 -7.49
C LYS A 147 20.05 11.90 -8.95
N ALA A 148 20.43 10.73 -9.48
CA ALA A 148 21.02 10.62 -10.81
C ALA A 148 20.03 10.98 -11.93
N SER A 149 18.81 10.44 -11.85
CA SER A 149 17.71 10.76 -12.80
C SER A 149 17.29 12.24 -12.74
N ILE A 150 17.48 12.92 -11.59
CA ILE A 150 17.20 14.35 -11.44
C ILE A 150 18.27 15.17 -12.19
N GLU A 151 19.55 14.83 -12.01
CA GLU A 151 20.65 15.46 -12.75
C GLU A 151 20.59 15.18 -14.26
N GLU A 152 20.02 14.05 -14.69
CA GLU A 152 19.75 13.77 -16.11
C GLU A 152 18.63 14.66 -16.66
N GLY A 153 17.48 14.75 -15.99
CA GLY A 153 16.41 15.66 -16.41
C GLY A 153 16.86 17.14 -16.49
N TYR A 154 17.78 17.58 -15.63
CA TYR A 154 18.38 18.92 -15.75
C TYR A 154 19.26 19.07 -17.01
N LYS A 155 19.94 18.01 -17.47
CA LYS A 155 20.68 18.00 -18.76
C LYS A 155 19.73 17.98 -19.96
N GLU A 156 18.55 17.38 -19.82
CA GLU A 156 17.44 17.46 -20.80
C GLU A 156 16.74 18.84 -20.82
N GLY A 157 17.15 19.80 -19.98
CA GLY A 157 16.59 21.15 -19.95
C GLY A 157 15.31 21.31 -19.12
N LYS A 158 15.00 20.36 -18.22
CA LYS A 158 13.98 20.59 -17.19
C LYS A 158 14.41 21.71 -16.24
N GLN A 159 13.44 22.45 -15.70
CA GLN A 159 13.75 23.43 -14.65
C GLN A 159 14.25 22.71 -13.39
N GLN A 160 15.17 23.35 -12.67
CA GLN A 160 15.61 22.89 -11.35
C GLN A 160 14.43 22.88 -10.38
N LEU A 161 14.24 21.76 -9.68
CA LEU A 161 13.25 21.64 -8.62
C LEU A 161 13.68 22.52 -7.43
N PRO A 162 12.76 23.25 -6.78
CA PRO A 162 13.07 24.08 -5.62
C PRO A 162 13.78 23.33 -4.49
N SER A 163 14.77 23.97 -3.88
CA SER A 163 15.64 23.39 -2.84
C SER A 163 14.88 22.87 -1.62
N GLU A 164 13.75 23.49 -1.30
CA GLU A 164 12.88 23.14 -0.19
C GLU A 164 12.13 21.82 -0.38
N TRP A 165 12.11 21.24 -1.59
CA TRP A 165 11.56 19.90 -1.85
C TRP A 165 12.62 18.79 -1.68
N PHE A 166 13.79 19.11 -1.13
CA PHE A 166 14.85 18.14 -0.84
C PHE A 166 15.15 18.08 0.65
N ASP A 167 15.46 16.87 1.14
CA ASP A 167 16.02 16.64 2.47
C ASP A 167 17.22 15.69 2.36
N ASP A 168 18.32 16.05 3.02
CA ASP A 168 19.68 15.48 2.84
C ASP A 168 20.10 15.22 1.37
N GLY A 169 19.60 16.03 0.43
CA GLY A 169 19.86 15.89 -1.01
C GLY A 169 19.03 14.84 -1.75
N TYR A 170 18.11 14.14 -1.06
CA TYR A 170 17.07 13.28 -1.64
C TYR A 170 15.79 14.08 -1.88
N LEU A 171 14.97 13.66 -2.85
CA LEU A 171 13.74 14.36 -3.21
C LEU A 171 12.63 13.98 -2.21
N ASN A 172 12.28 14.91 -1.32
CA ASN A 172 11.36 14.73 -0.19
C ASN A 172 9.87 14.84 -0.60
N ILE A 173 9.54 14.37 -1.80
CA ILE A 173 8.17 14.38 -2.34
C ILE A 173 7.65 12.95 -2.47
N ALA A 174 6.32 12.81 -2.38
CA ALA A 174 5.64 11.57 -2.69
C ALA A 174 4.63 11.76 -3.83
N VAL A 175 4.53 10.79 -4.74
CA VAL A 175 3.60 10.80 -5.87
C VAL A 175 2.51 9.78 -5.62
N GLN A 176 1.27 10.23 -5.47
CA GLN A 176 0.14 9.39 -5.04
C GLN A 176 -0.93 9.33 -6.13
N GLN A 177 -1.34 8.12 -6.52
CA GLN A 177 -2.54 7.92 -7.34
C GLN A 177 -3.79 8.01 -6.45
N TYR A 178 -4.90 8.44 -7.01
CA TYR A 178 -6.21 8.29 -6.37
C TYR A 178 -7.30 8.11 -7.42
N PHE A 179 -8.37 7.40 -7.04
CA PHE A 179 -9.57 7.24 -7.85
C PHE A 179 -10.69 8.08 -7.26
N ILE A 180 -11.28 9.00 -8.03
CA ILE A 180 -12.32 9.93 -7.56
C ILE A 180 -13.64 9.70 -8.29
N TRP A 181 -14.77 9.81 -7.57
CA TRP A 181 -16.12 9.76 -8.14
C TRP A 181 -17.08 10.64 -7.33
N GLN A 182 -18.23 10.98 -7.90
CA GLN A 182 -19.32 11.64 -7.17
C GLN A 182 -20.22 10.59 -6.51
N GLN A 183 -20.34 10.63 -5.18
CA GLN A 183 -21.17 9.72 -4.41
C GLN A 183 -22.39 10.45 -3.84
N ARG A 184 -23.59 9.93 -4.14
CA ARG A 184 -24.82 10.33 -3.43
C ARG A 184 -25.13 9.32 -2.33
N PHE A 185 -25.38 9.81 -1.13
CA PHE A 185 -25.83 9.07 0.04
C PHE A 185 -27.26 9.55 0.36
N PRO A 186 -28.32 8.75 0.09
CA PRO A 186 -29.69 9.21 0.29
C PRO A 186 -30.04 9.45 1.76
N ALA A 187 -30.93 10.41 2.03
CA ALA A 187 -31.36 10.75 3.39
C ALA A 187 -31.80 9.53 4.22
N GLY A 188 -31.18 9.31 5.37
CA GLY A 188 -31.54 8.23 6.31
C GLY A 188 -31.36 6.80 5.77
N LYS A 189 -30.48 6.56 4.78
CA LYS A 189 -30.30 5.23 4.16
C LYS A 189 -28.87 4.70 4.24
N GLU A 190 -28.80 3.37 4.26
CA GLU A 190 -27.62 2.61 3.86
C GLU A 190 -27.40 2.68 2.33
N ILE A 191 -26.14 2.70 1.91
CA ILE A 191 -25.69 2.31 0.57
C ILE A 191 -24.55 1.30 0.70
N VAL A 192 -24.41 0.42 -0.29
CA VAL A 192 -23.27 -0.51 -0.37
C VAL A 192 -22.30 -0.02 -1.45
N ILE A 193 -21.03 0.19 -1.09
CA ILE A 193 -19.95 0.49 -2.04
C ILE A 193 -19.01 -0.72 -2.07
N HIS A 194 -18.73 -1.23 -3.27
CA HIS A 194 -17.83 -2.36 -3.49
C HIS A 194 -16.66 -1.96 -4.39
N HIS A 195 -15.43 -2.17 -3.90
CA HIS A 195 -14.18 -1.99 -4.62
C HIS A 195 -13.52 -3.33 -4.97
N SER A 196 -12.91 -3.41 -6.15
CA SER A 196 -12.09 -4.56 -6.56
C SER A 196 -10.93 -4.11 -7.45
N TYR A 197 -9.71 -4.58 -7.15
CA TYR A 197 -8.48 -4.26 -7.87
C TYR A 197 -7.37 -5.28 -7.59
N THR A 198 -6.31 -5.27 -8.41
CA THR A 198 -5.05 -5.99 -8.11
C THR A 198 -4.14 -5.06 -7.31
N PRO A 199 -3.70 -5.45 -6.09
CA PRO A 199 -2.83 -4.62 -5.28
C PRO A 199 -1.47 -4.43 -5.92
N SER A 200 -0.82 -3.34 -5.56
CA SER A 200 0.61 -3.19 -5.75
C SER A 200 1.35 -3.97 -4.66
N THR A 201 2.33 -4.79 -5.06
CA THR A 201 3.13 -5.63 -4.16
C THR A 201 4.62 -5.41 -4.41
N SER A 202 5.43 -5.37 -3.35
CA SER A 202 6.88 -5.50 -3.51
C SER A 202 7.22 -6.98 -3.64
N THR A 203 8.16 -7.31 -4.53
CA THR A 203 8.83 -8.61 -4.61
C THR A 203 10.31 -8.36 -4.93
N GLY A 204 11.18 -9.35 -4.72
CA GLY A 204 12.61 -9.21 -5.02
C GLY A 204 13.28 -10.51 -5.44
N VAL A 205 14.60 -10.56 -5.24
CA VAL A 205 15.36 -11.82 -5.32
C VAL A 205 14.92 -12.70 -4.14
N PRO A 206 14.63 -14.01 -4.35
CA PRO A 206 14.28 -14.93 -3.28
C PRO A 206 15.31 -14.98 -2.15
N ASP A 207 14.82 -15.19 -0.93
CA ASP A 207 15.64 -15.26 0.28
C ASP A 207 15.87 -16.71 0.73
N SER A 208 16.91 -16.92 1.53
CA SER A 208 17.11 -18.19 2.24
C SER A 208 16.33 -18.22 3.56
N LEU A 209 16.03 -19.42 4.05
CA LEU A 209 15.39 -19.60 5.36
C LEU A 209 16.14 -18.89 6.50
N ASP A 210 17.47 -18.93 6.50
CA ASP A 210 18.30 -18.31 7.54
C ASP A 210 18.30 -16.77 7.43
N SER A 211 18.17 -16.21 6.22
CA SER A 211 17.94 -14.77 6.01
C SER A 211 16.62 -14.34 6.65
N LEU A 212 15.51 -15.01 6.31
CA LEU A 212 14.17 -14.70 6.81
C LEU A 212 14.04 -14.87 8.34
N LEU A 213 14.77 -15.80 8.94
CA LEU A 213 14.71 -16.09 10.38
C LEU A 213 15.68 -15.25 11.23
N GLY A 214 16.69 -14.60 10.64
CA GLY A 214 17.76 -13.91 11.35
C GLY A 214 17.32 -12.69 12.17
N ASP A 215 18.04 -12.39 13.24
CA ASP A 215 17.59 -11.36 14.21
C ASP A 215 17.74 -9.91 13.69
N GLU A 216 18.80 -9.60 12.92
CA GLU A 216 19.08 -8.23 12.42
C GLU A 216 18.35 -7.86 11.11
N LEU A 217 18.09 -8.84 10.23
CA LEU A 217 17.56 -8.62 8.88
C LEU A 217 16.31 -9.46 8.55
N GLY A 218 15.97 -10.45 9.38
CA GLY A 218 14.80 -11.30 9.18
C GLY A 218 13.50 -10.60 9.57
N ASP A 219 12.38 -11.25 9.24
CA ASP A 219 11.05 -10.68 9.43
C ASP A 219 10.69 -10.62 10.93
N GLN A 220 10.54 -9.38 11.41
CA GLN A 220 10.26 -9.05 12.80
C GLN A 220 8.82 -9.39 13.21
N CYS A 221 7.91 -9.61 12.25
CA CYS A 221 6.52 -10.02 12.48
C CYS A 221 6.37 -11.56 12.62
N LEU A 222 7.48 -12.31 12.52
CA LEU A 222 7.48 -13.77 12.58
C LEU A 222 7.21 -14.35 13.98
N THR A 223 5.93 -14.63 14.23
CA THR A 223 5.45 -15.49 15.32
C THR A 223 6.08 -16.89 15.32
N ALA A 224 6.05 -17.59 16.46
CA ALA A 224 6.51 -18.99 16.54
C ALA A 224 5.74 -19.94 15.58
N ALA A 225 4.50 -19.63 15.22
CA ALA A 225 3.72 -20.40 14.25
C ALA A 225 4.21 -20.18 12.81
N THR A 226 4.45 -18.93 12.41
CA THR A 226 4.96 -18.61 11.07
C THR A 226 6.43 -19.01 10.89
N ARG A 227 7.27 -18.91 11.93
CA ARG A 227 8.64 -19.51 11.93
C ARG A 227 8.63 -21.02 11.75
N LYS A 228 7.60 -21.72 12.26
CA LYS A 228 7.41 -23.16 11.98
C LYS A 228 6.94 -23.39 10.54
N ALA A 229 5.99 -22.60 10.05
CA ALA A 229 5.48 -22.71 8.69
C ALA A 229 6.57 -22.46 7.64
N LEU A 230 7.43 -21.45 7.81
CA LEU A 230 8.60 -21.21 6.93
C LEU A 230 9.55 -22.42 6.88
N LYS A 231 9.79 -23.09 8.02
CA LYS A 231 10.60 -24.32 8.07
C LYS A 231 9.93 -25.51 7.36
N GLN A 232 8.60 -25.53 7.27
CA GLN A 232 7.85 -26.53 6.51
C GLN A 232 7.83 -26.20 5.00
N LEU A 233 7.79 -24.91 4.65
CA LEU A 233 7.93 -24.43 3.27
C LEU A 233 9.33 -24.74 2.73
N ASP A 234 10.41 -24.33 3.38
CA ASP A 234 11.79 -24.63 2.95
C ASP A 234 11.99 -26.13 2.69
N ALA A 235 11.54 -26.99 3.62
CA ALA A 235 11.67 -28.44 3.52
C ALA A 235 10.80 -29.05 2.41
N GLY A 236 9.79 -28.33 1.91
CA GLY A 236 8.96 -28.71 0.77
C GLY A 236 9.52 -28.26 -0.59
N ILE A 237 10.32 -27.20 -0.63
CA ILE A 237 10.91 -26.66 -1.87
C ILE A 237 11.89 -27.68 -2.46
N LYS A 238 11.60 -28.13 -3.69
CA LYS A 238 12.32 -29.22 -4.37
C LYS A 238 13.67 -28.80 -4.94
N TYR A 239 13.79 -27.54 -5.37
CA TYR A 239 14.99 -27.01 -6.00
C TYR A 239 15.81 -26.25 -4.95
N LYS A 240 16.96 -26.83 -4.57
CA LYS A 240 17.93 -26.24 -3.65
C LYS A 240 19.14 -25.71 -4.41
N ASN A 241 19.79 -24.69 -3.86
CA ASN A 241 21.04 -24.13 -4.33
C ASN A 241 22.23 -25.10 -4.06
N GLU A 242 23.42 -24.79 -4.59
CA GLU A 242 24.63 -25.63 -4.41
C GLU A 242 25.06 -25.80 -2.94
N ASP A 243 24.69 -24.85 -2.06
CA ASP A 243 24.90 -24.90 -0.61
C ASP A 243 23.81 -25.67 0.16
N GLY A 244 22.74 -26.09 -0.52
CA GLY A 244 21.58 -26.79 0.05
C GLY A 244 20.42 -25.89 0.51
N SER A 245 20.55 -24.56 0.44
CA SER A 245 19.48 -23.61 0.76
C SER A 245 18.33 -23.65 -0.26
N ALA A 246 17.09 -23.34 0.16
CA ALA A 246 16.03 -23.02 -0.80
C ALA A 246 16.03 -21.54 -1.18
N ASN A 247 15.49 -21.27 -2.36
CA ASN A 247 15.05 -19.94 -2.76
C ASN A 247 13.58 -19.78 -2.36
N ILE A 248 13.32 -19.06 -1.25
CA ILE A 248 11.97 -18.73 -0.79
C ILE A 248 11.56 -17.41 -1.45
N GLY A 249 10.57 -17.48 -2.34
CA GLY A 249 9.97 -16.30 -2.95
C GLY A 249 9.21 -15.51 -1.90
N TRP A 250 9.29 -14.18 -1.98
CA TRP A 250 8.61 -13.29 -1.04
C TRP A 250 7.85 -12.18 -1.76
N GLY A 251 6.72 -11.78 -1.15
CA GLY A 251 5.94 -10.61 -1.53
C GLY A 251 5.52 -9.81 -0.30
N TYR A 252 5.49 -8.49 -0.40
CA TYR A 252 5.08 -7.56 0.66
C TYR A 252 3.85 -6.75 0.19
N LEU A 253 2.84 -6.62 1.06
CA LEU A 253 1.58 -5.91 0.83
C LEU A 253 1.10 -5.18 2.10
N GLY A 254 1.24 -3.86 2.10
CA GLY A 254 0.67 -2.90 3.05
C GLY A 254 -0.73 -2.40 2.67
N TYR A 255 -1.50 -1.96 3.67
CA TYR A 255 -2.87 -1.45 3.55
C TYR A 255 -3.16 -0.38 4.63
N ILE A 256 -3.80 0.74 4.26
CA ILE A 256 -4.20 1.77 5.24
C ILE A 256 -5.50 1.35 5.87
N LEU A 257 -5.53 1.26 7.20
CA LEU A 257 -6.79 1.20 7.95
C LEU A 257 -7.10 2.55 8.59
N LYS A 258 -6.08 3.33 9.01
CA LYS A 258 -6.22 4.60 9.74
C LYS A 258 -7.18 5.62 9.11
N THR A 259 -7.24 5.76 7.78
CA THR A 259 -8.16 6.72 7.13
C THR A 259 -9.64 6.35 7.24
N GLY A 260 -9.98 5.14 7.70
CA GLY A 260 -11.34 4.83 8.17
C GLY A 260 -11.83 5.77 9.28
N ALA A 261 -10.90 6.43 10.00
CA ALA A 261 -11.21 7.46 10.99
C ALA A 261 -11.79 8.78 10.39
N ASN A 262 -11.77 8.96 9.06
CA ASN A 262 -12.31 10.15 8.39
C ASN A 262 -13.85 10.15 8.26
N TRP A 263 -14.52 9.05 8.60
CA TRP A 263 -15.98 8.97 8.63
C TRP A 263 -16.53 9.33 10.02
N LYS A 264 -17.85 9.50 10.14
CA LYS A 264 -18.52 9.88 11.40
C LYS A 264 -18.02 9.07 12.59
N GLU A 265 -17.73 9.75 13.69
CA GLU A 265 -17.18 9.21 14.95
C GLU A 265 -15.79 8.55 14.86
N GLY A 266 -15.22 8.40 13.65
CA GLY A 266 -13.92 7.77 13.41
C GLY A 266 -13.88 6.28 13.73
N VAL A 267 -15.02 5.59 13.57
CA VAL A 267 -15.24 4.20 13.97
C VAL A 267 -15.96 3.43 12.85
N ILE A 268 -15.50 2.20 12.61
CA ILE A 268 -16.12 1.23 11.71
C ILE A 268 -17.04 0.32 12.53
N GLY A 269 -18.35 0.37 12.29
CA GLY A 269 -19.33 -0.34 13.13
C GLY A 269 -19.17 -1.86 13.16
N ASP A 270 -18.76 -2.46 12.04
CA ASP A 270 -18.60 -3.91 11.86
C ASP A 270 -17.45 -4.19 10.88
N PHE A 271 -16.22 -4.31 11.38
CA PHE A 271 -15.02 -4.56 10.59
C PHE A 271 -14.75 -6.06 10.46
N THR A 272 -14.48 -6.52 9.23
CA THR A 272 -13.97 -7.86 8.93
C THR A 272 -12.78 -7.75 7.98
N LEU A 273 -11.59 -8.11 8.45
CA LEU A 273 -10.41 -8.36 7.63
C LEU A 273 -10.32 -9.85 7.32
N ARG A 274 -10.05 -10.19 6.05
CA ARG A 274 -9.67 -11.52 5.61
C ARG A 274 -8.41 -11.45 4.76
N ILE A 275 -7.37 -12.17 5.16
CA ILE A 275 -6.19 -12.39 4.33
C ILE A 275 -6.29 -13.80 3.77
N HIS A 276 -6.40 -13.90 2.45
CA HIS A 276 -6.45 -15.14 1.71
C HIS A 276 -5.08 -15.52 1.17
N LYS A 277 -4.73 -16.78 1.38
CA LYS A 277 -3.56 -17.44 0.82
C LYS A 277 -3.82 -17.83 -0.64
N LYS A 278 -2.77 -17.82 -1.47
CA LYS A 278 -2.76 -18.39 -2.82
C LYS A 278 -3.00 -19.91 -2.78
N ASP A 279 -2.39 -20.60 -1.82
CA ASP A 279 -2.46 -22.04 -1.62
C ASP A 279 -2.14 -22.44 -0.15
N GLU A 280 -2.19 -23.74 0.17
CA GLU A 280 -1.95 -24.23 1.52
C GLU A 280 -0.47 -24.16 1.98
N THR A 281 0.49 -24.08 1.05
CA THR A 281 1.94 -24.08 1.34
C THR A 281 2.55 -22.69 1.48
N GLU A 282 1.95 -21.67 0.87
CA GLU A 282 2.29 -20.26 1.10
C GLU A 282 2.28 -19.95 2.62
N VAL A 283 3.18 -19.08 3.09
CA VAL A 283 3.20 -18.64 4.49
C VAL A 283 2.89 -17.16 4.53
N VAL A 284 1.75 -16.82 5.13
CA VAL A 284 1.30 -15.44 5.32
C VAL A 284 1.68 -14.97 6.72
N VAL A 285 2.34 -13.81 6.80
CA VAL A 285 2.81 -13.20 8.05
C VAL A 285 2.27 -11.77 8.13
N PRO A 286 1.17 -11.53 8.86
CA PRO A 286 0.64 -10.20 9.07
C PRO A 286 1.40 -9.45 10.17
N CYS A 287 1.96 -8.30 9.83
CA CYS A 287 2.38 -7.27 10.76
C CYS A 287 1.14 -6.50 11.24
N PHE A 288 0.47 -7.03 12.27
CA PHE A 288 -0.77 -6.49 12.81
C PHE A 288 -0.85 -6.85 14.30
N ASN A 289 -1.11 -5.89 15.17
CA ASN A 289 -1.21 -6.11 16.62
C ASN A 289 -2.52 -6.81 17.01
N TYR A 290 -3.55 -6.76 16.15
CA TYR A 290 -4.81 -7.48 16.36
C TYR A 290 -4.71 -8.96 15.93
N PRO A 291 -5.13 -9.93 16.77
CA PRO A 291 -4.95 -11.35 16.49
C PRO A 291 -5.92 -11.87 15.41
N LEU A 292 -5.38 -12.21 14.24
CA LEU A 292 -6.10 -12.99 13.23
C LEU A 292 -6.27 -14.45 13.67
N LYS A 293 -7.35 -15.09 13.21
CA LYS A 293 -7.65 -16.51 13.41
C LYS A 293 -7.70 -17.20 12.05
N GLN A 294 -7.04 -18.34 11.92
CA GLN A 294 -7.26 -19.20 10.75
C GLN A 294 -8.67 -19.81 10.84
N ILE A 295 -9.51 -19.59 9.83
CA ILE A 295 -10.90 -20.08 9.77
C ILE A 295 -11.09 -21.26 8.81
N ASP A 296 -10.18 -21.41 7.84
CA ASP A 296 -10.08 -22.51 6.89
C ASP A 296 -8.60 -22.62 6.39
N PRO A 297 -8.21 -23.62 5.58
CA PRO A 297 -6.82 -23.79 5.15
C PRO A 297 -6.20 -22.59 4.42
N LEU A 298 -7.03 -21.72 3.83
CA LEU A 298 -6.60 -20.60 2.98
C LEU A 298 -6.94 -19.22 3.55
N THR A 299 -7.61 -19.11 4.70
CA THR A 299 -8.11 -17.80 5.18
C THR A 299 -7.75 -17.52 6.64
N LEU A 300 -7.04 -16.41 6.85
CA LEU A 300 -6.89 -15.74 8.14
C LEU A 300 -7.97 -14.64 8.27
N GLU A 301 -8.69 -14.59 9.38
CA GLU A 301 -9.77 -13.62 9.62
C GLU A 301 -9.57 -12.86 10.95
N PHE A 302 -9.75 -11.55 10.92
CA PHE A 302 -9.96 -10.70 12.10
C PHE A 302 -11.31 -10.00 11.99
N LYS A 303 -12.02 -9.88 13.12
CA LYS A 303 -13.35 -9.26 13.23
C LYS A 303 -13.45 -8.44 14.49
N GLN A 304 -13.94 -7.21 14.36
CA GLN A 304 -14.14 -6.31 15.48
C GLN A 304 -15.38 -5.43 15.27
N LYS A 305 -16.20 -5.30 16.32
CA LYS A 305 -17.32 -4.35 16.37
C LYS A 305 -16.84 -3.02 16.92
N ASN A 306 -17.35 -1.92 16.37
CA ASN A 306 -16.90 -0.56 16.70
C ASN A 306 -15.37 -0.44 16.63
N PHE A 307 -14.79 -0.97 15.54
CA PHE A 307 -13.34 -0.94 15.32
C PHE A 307 -12.88 0.50 15.06
N LYS A 308 -11.83 0.93 15.77
CA LYS A 308 -11.18 2.20 15.53
C LYS A 308 -9.76 1.93 15.01
N PRO A 309 -9.50 2.07 13.70
CA PRO A 309 -8.18 1.86 13.15
C PRO A 309 -7.13 2.81 13.73
N ASP A 310 -6.23 2.28 14.54
CA ASP A 310 -5.11 2.99 15.16
C ASP A 310 -3.75 2.62 14.52
N GLU A 311 -3.65 1.45 13.90
CA GLU A 311 -2.53 1.02 13.05
C GLU A 311 -2.91 0.85 11.56
N ASN A 312 -1.89 0.67 10.72
CA ASN A 312 -2.04 0.14 9.37
C ASN A 312 -1.70 -1.36 9.39
N LEU A 313 -1.92 -2.06 8.28
CA LEU A 313 -1.69 -3.49 8.16
C LEU A 313 -0.64 -3.75 7.09
N ASP A 314 0.48 -4.38 7.45
CA ASP A 314 1.44 -4.92 6.49
C ASP A 314 1.42 -6.44 6.50
N ILE A 315 1.67 -7.08 5.35
CA ILE A 315 1.55 -8.52 5.16
C ILE A 315 2.69 -9.02 4.29
N HIS A 316 3.42 -10.02 4.79
CA HIS A 316 4.41 -10.76 4.02
C HIS A 316 3.82 -12.09 3.54
N PHE A 317 4.09 -12.44 2.30
CA PHE A 317 3.71 -13.70 1.66
C PHE A 317 5.00 -14.42 1.26
N TYR A 318 5.21 -15.65 1.74
CA TYR A 318 6.37 -16.47 1.39
C TYR A 318 5.93 -17.75 0.67
N TYR A 319 6.60 -18.10 -0.43
CA TYR A 319 6.18 -19.19 -1.32
C TYR A 319 7.38 -19.90 -1.97
N ASP A 320 7.15 -21.07 -2.57
CA ASP A 320 8.15 -21.74 -3.41
C ASP A 320 8.33 -20.92 -4.70
N SER A 321 9.51 -20.32 -4.92
CA SER A 321 9.75 -19.48 -6.10
C SER A 321 9.97 -20.27 -7.40
N SER A 322 9.78 -21.60 -7.38
CA SER A 322 9.86 -22.48 -8.56
C SER A 322 8.49 -22.87 -9.15
N LEU A 323 7.37 -22.32 -8.62
CA LEU A 323 5.98 -22.64 -8.98
C LEU A 323 5.21 -21.49 -9.67
#